data_AF-A0A433F2Y2-F1
#
_entry.id   AF-A0A433F2Y2-F1
#
_cell.length_a   1.000
_cell.length_b   1.000
_cell.length_c   1.000
_cell.angle_alpha   90.00
_cell.angle_beta   90.00
_cell.angle_gamma   90.00
#
_symmetry.space_group_name_H-M   'P 1'
#
loop_
_entity.id
_entity.type
_entity.pdbx_description
1 polymer ?
#
loop_
_entity_poly.entity_id
_entity_poly.type
_entity_poly.pdbx_seq_one_letter_code
_entity_poly.pdbx_strand_id
1 'polypeptide(L)'
;MSNKPVILCTGFHRSATSATANWLQLAGVDLGTNLVPPHISNVKGHFEDAEVVKFHDRVLEKNGTNWQYAGEFSLAVDDEDLKWVQDFVAKRDRECAETGVIWGVKDPRLCLFLPLWHEVLGERLKLIGIVRHWAACVESLHHRHSREIVRNPKMPLRCDHTRFWLEPNLGARMWLAYTEALVTFHSENKSDSILLSQGYIFSGANLISELNRFFDTNLNSQSTCPLDKQLIRNFASTSVRTNLSDSLLELLEKAWHALPFEKSILGENEVHWVEPESKLSEKPDVSDVKVHYPLVLNFEHKKGEKVEDTRFLLCESFDEWLLKQESVEWNEVSASELTRMLLIGGLLSRQDLVKFAHFLRKKKMTTLAVHVFEKLQESSEVSAQILYFLSLSYYELKAYDRAKSTSIRAMEKNPDNQKINDLHTILFKTNYSFNTISAVDEDRIKIFLKKLSFLLQHNSMEELFIRVNSHLRVI
;
A
#
# COMPACT_ATOMS: atom_id res chain seq x y z
N MET A 1 -30.65 -0.47 -24.43
CA MET A 1 -29.31 0.14 -24.37
C MET A 1 -28.73 0.13 -25.77
N SER A 2 -27.87 1.09 -26.11
CA SER A 2 -27.18 1.09 -27.41
C SER A 2 -26.34 -0.19 -27.54
N ASN A 3 -26.20 -0.77 -28.73
CA ASN A 3 -25.29 -1.90 -28.96
C ASN A 3 -23.91 -1.45 -29.46
N LYS A 4 -23.63 -0.15 -29.41
CA LYS A 4 -22.36 0.42 -29.90
C LYS A 4 -21.23 0.18 -28.91
N PRO A 5 -20.00 -0.02 -29.41
CA PRO A 5 -18.82 -0.14 -28.56
C PRO A 5 -18.62 1.14 -27.73
N VAL A 6 -18.04 0.97 -26.56
CA VAL A 6 -17.66 2.04 -25.62
C VAL A 6 -16.17 1.87 -25.33
N ILE A 7 -15.40 2.92 -25.56
CA ILE A 7 -13.93 2.83 -25.43
C ILE A 7 -13.51 3.23 -24.02
N LEU A 8 -12.85 2.32 -23.30
CA LEU A 8 -12.18 2.64 -22.05
C LEU A 8 -10.68 2.73 -22.30
N CYS A 9 -10.09 3.91 -22.12
CA CYS A 9 -8.65 4.14 -22.27
C CYS A 9 -8.01 4.30 -20.89
N THR A 10 -7.14 3.36 -20.49
CA THR A 10 -6.52 3.40 -19.17
C THR A 10 -5.12 2.79 -19.16
N GLY A 11 -4.50 2.75 -17.99
CA GLY A 11 -3.12 2.40 -17.76
C GLY A 11 -2.62 3.08 -16.50
N PHE A 12 -1.52 2.57 -15.92
CA PHE A 12 -0.93 3.21 -14.76
C PHE A 12 -0.65 4.69 -15.05
N HIS A 13 -0.72 5.52 -14.00
CA HIS A 13 -0.39 6.93 -14.10
C HIS A 13 0.95 7.13 -14.84
N ARG A 14 1.03 8.19 -15.65
CA ARG A 14 2.26 8.52 -16.42
C ARG A 14 2.59 7.55 -17.56
N SER A 15 1.66 6.69 -17.98
CA SER A 15 1.84 5.79 -19.14
C SER A 15 1.34 6.35 -20.48
N ALA A 16 1.29 7.68 -20.65
CA ALA A 16 0.75 8.35 -21.84
C ALA A 16 -0.76 8.12 -22.13
N THR A 17 -1.56 7.75 -21.13
CA THR A 17 -3.02 7.61 -21.28
C THR A 17 -3.73 8.87 -21.78
N SER A 18 -3.31 10.06 -21.33
CA SER A 18 -3.88 11.33 -21.81
C SER A 18 -3.57 11.60 -23.29
N ALA A 19 -2.41 11.14 -23.75
CA ALA A 19 -1.99 11.34 -25.13
C ALA A 19 -2.80 10.46 -26.09
N THR A 20 -3.01 9.20 -25.70
CA THR A 20 -3.89 8.29 -26.45
C THR A 20 -5.34 8.78 -26.42
N ALA A 21 -5.84 9.26 -25.29
CA ALA A 21 -7.18 9.84 -25.21
C ALA A 21 -7.37 11.03 -26.14
N ASN A 22 -6.40 11.94 -26.23
CA ASN A 22 -6.43 13.04 -27.20
C ASN A 22 -6.50 12.53 -28.64
N TRP A 23 -5.70 11.51 -28.99
CA TRP A 23 -5.74 10.92 -30.33
C TRP A 23 -7.09 10.26 -30.63
N LEU A 24 -7.66 9.52 -29.67
CA LEU A 24 -8.99 8.93 -29.79
C LEU A 24 -10.07 10.01 -30.01
N GLN A 25 -9.98 11.13 -29.29
CA GLN A 25 -10.90 12.26 -29.48
C GLN A 25 -10.78 12.86 -30.89
N LEU A 26 -9.56 13.10 -31.37
CA LEU A 26 -9.31 13.57 -32.74
C LEU A 26 -9.78 12.57 -33.82
N ALA A 27 -9.79 11.29 -33.48
CA ALA A 27 -10.29 10.22 -34.33
C ALA A 27 -11.82 10.06 -34.30
N GLY A 28 -12.53 10.83 -33.46
CA GLY A 28 -13.99 10.86 -33.41
C GLY A 28 -14.63 10.18 -32.20
N VAL A 29 -13.85 9.83 -31.17
CA VAL A 29 -14.41 9.34 -29.89
C VAL A 29 -14.90 10.51 -29.05
N ASP A 30 -16.14 10.46 -28.59
CA ASP A 30 -16.71 11.45 -27.68
C ASP A 30 -16.29 11.14 -26.23
N LEU A 31 -15.35 11.92 -25.70
CA LEU A 31 -14.89 11.81 -24.30
C LEU A 31 -15.71 12.65 -23.31
N GLY A 32 -16.77 13.30 -23.77
CA GLY A 32 -17.57 14.22 -22.98
C GLY A 32 -17.04 15.66 -23.02
N THR A 33 -17.83 16.57 -22.45
CA THR A 33 -17.56 18.01 -22.44
C THR A 33 -17.02 18.51 -21.10
N ASN A 34 -17.29 17.78 -20.01
CA ASN A 34 -16.87 18.13 -18.65
C ASN A 34 -15.53 17.47 -18.30
N LEU A 35 -14.48 17.85 -19.02
CA LEU A 35 -13.14 17.30 -18.85
C LEU A 35 -12.34 18.03 -17.77
N VAL A 36 -11.53 17.29 -17.00
CA VAL A 36 -10.58 17.85 -16.03
C VAL A 36 -9.67 18.87 -16.74
N PRO A 37 -9.62 20.13 -16.23
CA PRO A 37 -8.88 21.20 -16.88
C PRO A 37 -7.39 20.86 -17.08
N PRO A 38 -6.74 21.46 -18.11
CA PRO A 38 -5.29 21.39 -18.24
C PRO A 38 -4.56 21.84 -16.99
N HIS A 39 -3.46 21.14 -16.71
CA HIS A 39 -2.59 21.45 -15.57
C HIS A 39 -1.18 21.73 -16.09
N ILE A 40 -0.34 22.43 -15.33
CA ILE A 40 1.05 22.70 -15.72
C ILE A 40 1.89 21.41 -15.92
N SER A 41 1.46 20.30 -15.32
CA SER A 41 2.06 18.97 -15.54
C SER A 41 1.56 18.27 -16.81
N ASN A 42 0.52 18.82 -17.45
CA ASN A 42 -0.08 18.34 -18.70
C ASN A 42 -0.89 19.47 -19.37
N VAL A 43 -0.17 20.30 -20.15
CA VAL A 43 -0.69 21.54 -20.75
C VAL A 43 -1.82 21.28 -21.77
N LYS A 44 -1.89 20.06 -22.34
CA LYS A 44 -2.93 19.69 -23.31
C LYS A 44 -4.23 19.20 -22.66
N GLY A 45 -4.30 19.10 -21.33
CA GLY A 45 -5.48 18.53 -20.65
C GLY A 45 -5.32 17.05 -20.32
N HIS A 46 -6.01 16.62 -19.27
CA HIS A 46 -5.97 15.22 -18.82
C HIS A 46 -6.91 14.32 -19.62
N PHE A 47 -7.89 14.89 -20.33
CA PHE A 47 -8.94 14.16 -21.05
C PHE A 47 -9.67 13.16 -20.14
N GLU A 48 -9.75 13.49 -18.85
CA GLU A 48 -10.46 12.72 -17.83
C GLU A 48 -11.84 13.34 -17.63
N ASP A 49 -12.89 12.53 -17.66
CA ASP A 49 -14.24 13.00 -17.35
C ASP A 49 -14.34 13.31 -15.85
N ALA A 50 -14.73 14.54 -15.49
CA ALA A 50 -14.73 14.99 -14.11
C ALA A 50 -15.77 14.27 -13.23
N GLU A 51 -16.87 13.77 -13.80
CA GLU A 51 -17.86 12.98 -13.06
C GLU A 51 -17.30 11.59 -12.74
N VAL A 52 -16.66 10.95 -13.72
CA VAL A 52 -15.96 9.67 -13.51
C VAL A 52 -14.83 9.81 -12.50
N VAL A 53 -14.09 10.93 -12.57
CA VAL A 53 -12.98 11.17 -11.66
C VAL A 53 -13.45 11.25 -10.22
N LYS A 54 -14.52 12.01 -9.98
CA LYS A 54 -15.15 12.14 -8.66
C LYS A 54 -15.74 10.84 -8.16
N PHE A 55 -16.34 10.06 -9.06
CA PHE A 55 -16.85 8.73 -8.73
C PHE A 55 -15.72 7.82 -8.23
N HIS A 56 -14.62 7.70 -8.96
CA HIS A 56 -13.49 6.89 -8.53
C HIS A 56 -12.88 7.39 -7.21
N ASP A 57 -12.77 8.71 -6.99
CA ASP A 57 -12.32 9.25 -5.71
C ASP A 57 -13.25 8.87 -4.55
N ARG A 58 -14.58 8.98 -4.75
CA ARG A 58 -15.58 8.56 -3.76
C ARG A 58 -15.43 7.08 -3.40
N VAL A 59 -15.25 6.21 -4.40
CA VAL A 59 -15.09 4.76 -4.18
C VAL A 59 -13.79 4.44 -3.46
N LEU A 60 -12.69 5.15 -3.75
CA LEU A 60 -11.43 4.97 -3.03
C LEU A 60 -11.52 5.49 -1.60
N GLU A 61 -12.13 6.66 -1.39
CA GLU A 61 -12.29 7.29 -0.07
C GLU A 61 -13.15 6.44 0.87
N LYS A 62 -14.26 5.87 0.40
CA LYS A 62 -15.07 4.97 1.23
C LYS A 62 -14.32 3.69 1.64
N ASN A 63 -13.30 3.31 0.87
CA ASN A 63 -12.40 2.21 1.17
C ASN A 63 -11.21 2.64 2.05
N GLY A 64 -11.17 3.90 2.52
CA GLY A 64 -10.10 4.42 3.36
C GLY A 64 -8.77 4.65 2.61
N THR A 65 -8.82 4.80 1.29
CA THR A 65 -7.64 5.04 0.44
C THR A 65 -7.90 6.18 -0.55
N ASN A 66 -6.99 6.38 -1.49
CA ASN A 66 -7.07 7.41 -2.53
C ASN A 66 -6.41 6.91 -3.83
N TRP A 67 -6.16 7.80 -4.77
CA TRP A 67 -5.51 7.49 -6.05
C TRP A 67 -4.08 6.92 -5.90
N GLN A 68 -3.48 6.96 -4.70
CA GLN A 68 -2.19 6.32 -4.38
C GLN A 68 -2.36 4.89 -3.84
N TYR A 69 -3.53 4.28 -4.01
CA TYR A 69 -3.79 2.88 -3.67
C TYR A 69 -2.69 1.96 -4.26
N ALA A 70 -2.13 1.11 -3.40
CA ALA A 70 -0.95 0.32 -3.70
C ALA A 70 -1.16 -1.19 -3.42
N GLY A 71 -2.40 -1.65 -3.56
CA GLY A 71 -2.73 -3.08 -3.43
C GLY A 71 -2.74 -3.59 -1.98
N GLU A 72 -2.85 -2.71 -0.99
CA GLU A 72 -2.80 -3.10 0.42
C GLU A 72 -3.98 -3.95 0.89
N PHE A 73 -5.13 -3.88 0.21
CA PHE A 73 -6.36 -4.63 0.53
C PHE A 73 -7.32 -4.62 -0.67
N SER A 74 -8.23 -5.57 -0.79
CA SER A 74 -9.22 -5.57 -1.89
C SER A 74 -10.21 -4.41 -1.76
N LEU A 75 -10.44 -3.67 -2.86
CA LEU A 75 -11.41 -2.59 -2.91
C LEU A 75 -12.84 -3.17 -2.90
N ALA A 76 -13.67 -2.69 -1.98
CA ALA A 76 -15.10 -3.00 -1.92
C ALA A 76 -15.89 -2.05 -2.83
N VAL A 77 -16.72 -2.65 -3.68
CA VAL A 77 -17.70 -1.98 -4.55
C VAL A 77 -19.08 -2.49 -4.16
N ASP A 78 -20.08 -1.61 -4.14
CA ASP A 78 -21.44 -1.92 -3.71
C ASP A 78 -22.48 -1.62 -4.81
N ASP A 79 -23.75 -1.93 -4.52
CA ASP A 79 -24.85 -1.71 -5.46
C ASP A 79 -25.04 -0.23 -5.84
N GLU A 80 -24.65 0.71 -4.97
CA GLU A 80 -24.73 2.15 -5.28
C GLU A 80 -23.69 2.55 -6.32
N ASP A 81 -22.49 1.97 -6.28
CA ASP A 81 -21.47 2.17 -7.31
C ASP A 81 -21.89 1.58 -8.65
N LEU A 82 -22.42 0.36 -8.64
CA LEU A 82 -22.95 -0.28 -9.85
C LEU A 82 -24.07 0.57 -10.45
N LYS A 83 -24.99 1.04 -9.61
CA LYS A 83 -26.08 1.92 -10.04
C LYS A 83 -25.57 3.22 -10.64
N TRP A 84 -24.53 3.82 -10.06
CA TRP A 84 -23.90 5.01 -10.61
C TRP A 84 -23.35 4.77 -12.02
N VAL A 85 -22.63 3.67 -12.24
CA VAL A 85 -22.08 3.33 -13.57
C VAL A 85 -23.21 3.08 -14.57
N GLN A 86 -24.28 2.40 -14.18
CA GLN A 86 -25.48 2.21 -15.02
C GLN A 86 -26.10 3.55 -15.45
N ASP A 87 -26.26 4.47 -14.51
CA ASP A 87 -26.87 5.77 -14.78
C ASP A 87 -25.96 6.66 -15.64
N PHE A 88 -24.64 6.61 -15.42
CA PHE A 88 -23.65 7.29 -16.25
C PHE A 88 -23.65 6.74 -17.69
N VAL A 89 -23.62 5.41 -17.85
CA VAL A 89 -23.70 4.75 -19.16
C VAL A 89 -24.99 5.12 -19.89
N ALA A 90 -26.14 5.09 -19.21
CA ALA A 90 -27.42 5.47 -19.79
C ALA A 90 -27.47 6.95 -20.20
N LYS A 91 -26.84 7.84 -19.43
CA LYS A 91 -26.70 9.26 -19.78
C LYS A 91 -25.88 9.44 -21.05
N ARG A 92 -24.68 8.85 -21.12
CA ARG A 92 -23.79 8.94 -22.28
C ARG A 92 -24.40 8.32 -23.54
N ASP A 93 -25.09 7.18 -23.39
CA ASP A 93 -25.84 6.55 -24.49
C ASP A 93 -26.90 7.49 -25.07
N ARG A 94 -27.62 8.25 -24.24
CA ARG A 94 -28.60 9.24 -24.71
C ARG A 94 -27.94 10.42 -25.40
N GLU A 95 -26.87 10.97 -24.83
CA GLU A 95 -26.14 12.12 -25.39
C GLU A 95 -25.56 11.82 -26.78
N CYS A 96 -25.08 10.60 -27.00
CA CYS A 96 -24.49 10.19 -28.27
C CYS A 96 -25.47 9.48 -29.22
N ALA A 97 -26.76 9.34 -28.84
CA ALA A 97 -27.75 8.62 -29.65
C ALA A 97 -28.01 9.31 -31.00
N GLU A 98 -28.17 10.64 -30.99
CA GLU A 98 -28.55 11.43 -32.18
C GLU A 98 -27.43 11.49 -33.23
N THR A 99 -26.20 11.71 -32.80
CA THR A 99 -25.02 11.78 -33.68
C THR A 99 -24.49 10.39 -34.03
N GLY A 100 -24.80 9.40 -33.19
CA GLY A 100 -24.35 8.04 -33.34
C GLY A 100 -22.84 7.82 -33.13
N VAL A 101 -22.15 8.79 -32.54
CA VAL A 101 -20.71 8.70 -32.26
C VAL A 101 -20.41 7.65 -31.19
N ILE A 102 -19.23 7.04 -31.27
CA ILE A 102 -18.69 6.19 -30.21
C ILE A 102 -18.23 7.11 -29.08
N TRP A 103 -18.70 6.87 -27.86
CA TRP A 103 -18.18 7.56 -26.68
C TRP A 103 -17.15 6.70 -25.95
N GLY A 104 -16.33 7.37 -25.15
CA GLY A 104 -15.33 6.70 -24.33
C GLY A 104 -15.05 7.43 -23.03
N VAL A 105 -14.29 6.78 -22.17
CA VAL A 105 -13.85 7.31 -20.89
C VAL A 105 -12.37 7.06 -20.74
N LYS A 106 -11.66 8.06 -20.22
CA LYS A 106 -10.30 7.90 -19.78
C LYS A 106 -10.16 8.30 -18.32
N ASP A 107 -9.53 7.44 -17.56
CA ASP A 107 -9.02 7.70 -16.21
C ASP A 107 -7.97 6.62 -15.91
N PRO A 108 -6.74 6.95 -15.47
CA PRO A 108 -5.76 5.94 -15.07
C PRO A 108 -6.28 4.94 -14.03
N ARG A 109 -7.21 5.38 -13.16
CA ARG A 109 -7.82 4.55 -12.11
C ARG A 109 -8.86 3.57 -12.63
N LEU A 110 -9.33 3.70 -13.87
CA LEU A 110 -10.21 2.70 -14.48
C LEU A 110 -9.63 1.29 -14.33
N CYS A 111 -8.30 1.12 -14.36
CA CYS A 111 -7.62 -0.16 -14.08
C CYS A 111 -8.19 -0.90 -12.87
N LEU A 112 -8.51 -0.16 -11.79
CA LEU A 112 -9.01 -0.70 -10.53
C LEU A 112 -10.52 -1.02 -10.56
N PHE A 113 -11.24 -0.49 -11.54
CA PHE A 113 -12.70 -0.56 -11.64
C PHE A 113 -13.19 -1.28 -12.90
N LEU A 114 -12.29 -1.84 -13.73
CA LEU A 114 -12.67 -2.53 -14.97
C LEU A 114 -13.76 -3.61 -14.76
N PRO A 115 -13.73 -4.44 -13.70
CA PRO A 115 -14.80 -5.42 -13.47
C PRO A 115 -16.18 -4.76 -13.31
N LEU A 116 -16.26 -3.66 -12.55
CA LEU A 116 -17.50 -2.90 -12.35
C LEU A 116 -18.04 -2.32 -13.66
N TRP A 117 -17.16 -1.72 -14.47
CA TRP A 117 -17.55 -1.17 -15.77
C TRP A 117 -17.99 -2.25 -16.75
N HIS A 118 -17.34 -3.43 -16.71
CA HIS A 118 -17.69 -4.57 -17.54
C HIS A 118 -19.02 -5.21 -17.13
N GLU A 119 -19.38 -5.22 -15.85
CA GLU A 119 -20.69 -5.71 -15.40
C GLU A 119 -21.85 -4.92 -16.05
N VAL A 120 -21.65 -3.63 -16.31
CA VAL A 120 -22.66 -2.78 -16.95
C VAL A 120 -22.59 -2.82 -18.48
N LEU A 121 -21.38 -2.80 -19.04
CA LEU A 121 -21.17 -2.65 -20.49
C LEU A 121 -21.10 -3.99 -21.24
N GLY A 122 -20.71 -5.08 -20.57
CA GLY A 122 -20.43 -6.38 -21.18
C GLY A 122 -19.49 -6.26 -22.39
N GLU A 123 -19.83 -6.99 -23.46
CA GLU A 123 -19.07 -7.02 -24.73
C GLU A 123 -18.97 -5.66 -25.45
N ARG A 124 -19.76 -4.65 -25.03
CA ARG A 124 -19.63 -3.29 -25.57
C ARG A 124 -18.33 -2.63 -25.12
N LEU A 125 -17.79 -3.01 -23.97
CA LEU A 125 -16.57 -2.43 -23.42
C LEU A 125 -15.39 -2.80 -24.30
N LYS A 126 -14.74 -1.82 -24.93
CA LYS A 126 -13.51 -1.99 -25.69
C LYS A 126 -12.36 -1.30 -24.93
N LEU A 127 -11.50 -2.10 -24.31
CA LEU A 127 -10.42 -1.63 -23.46
C LEU A 127 -9.14 -1.36 -24.27
N ILE A 128 -8.62 -0.15 -24.14
CA ILE A 128 -7.27 0.22 -24.59
C ILE A 128 -6.41 0.44 -23.35
N GLY A 129 -5.67 -0.59 -22.97
CA GLY A 129 -4.74 -0.57 -21.84
C GLY A 129 -3.34 -0.15 -22.29
N ILE A 130 -2.73 0.80 -21.57
CA ILE A 130 -1.41 1.33 -21.92
C ILE A 130 -0.46 1.09 -20.77
N VAL A 131 0.64 0.39 -21.06
CA VAL A 131 1.64 0.06 -20.04
C VAL A 131 2.98 0.69 -20.41
N ARG A 132 3.61 1.26 -19.40
CA ARG A 132 4.95 1.83 -19.46
C ARG A 132 5.80 1.19 -18.39
N HIS A 133 7.10 1.08 -18.64
CA HIS A 133 8.06 0.52 -17.69
C HIS A 133 7.95 1.20 -16.33
N TRP A 134 7.93 0.40 -15.27
CA TRP A 134 7.68 0.85 -13.89
C TRP A 134 8.63 1.98 -13.47
N ALA A 135 9.94 1.81 -13.73
CA ALA A 135 10.97 2.78 -13.36
C ALA A 135 10.73 4.16 -13.99
N ALA A 136 10.40 4.22 -15.29
CA ALA A 136 10.10 5.46 -15.98
C ALA A 136 8.79 6.11 -15.49
N CYS A 137 7.83 5.31 -15.01
CA CYS A 137 6.62 5.83 -14.37
C CYS A 137 6.93 6.46 -13.01
N VAL A 138 7.70 5.77 -12.16
CA VAL A 138 8.11 6.24 -10.84
C VAL A 138 8.93 7.52 -10.95
N GLU A 139 9.93 7.56 -11.85
CA GLU A 139 10.71 8.77 -12.14
C GLU A 139 9.78 9.93 -12.56
N SER A 140 8.80 9.66 -13.43
CA SER A 140 7.85 10.67 -13.87
C SER A 140 6.93 11.17 -12.76
N LEU A 141 6.56 10.32 -11.81
CA LEU A 141 5.83 10.71 -10.60
C LEU A 141 6.71 11.61 -9.73
N HIS A 142 7.95 11.19 -9.41
CA HIS A 142 8.88 12.00 -8.63
C HIS A 142 9.09 13.38 -9.25
N HIS A 143 9.34 13.47 -10.56
CA HIS A 143 9.50 14.76 -11.24
C HIS A 143 8.23 15.60 -11.21
N ARG A 144 7.03 14.99 -11.26
CA ARG A 144 5.77 15.74 -11.13
C ARG A 144 5.62 16.29 -9.73
N HIS A 145 5.70 15.43 -8.71
CA HIS A 145 5.40 15.81 -7.34
C HIS A 145 6.49 16.72 -6.74
N SER A 146 7.76 16.59 -7.16
CA SER A 146 8.83 17.50 -6.72
C SER A 146 8.58 18.93 -7.17
N ARG A 147 8.07 19.13 -8.39
CA ARG A 147 7.71 20.47 -8.90
C ARG A 147 6.54 21.07 -8.14
N GLU A 148 5.58 20.26 -7.73
CA GLU A 148 4.47 20.73 -6.89
C GLU A 148 4.97 21.13 -5.49
N ILE A 149 5.87 20.34 -4.89
CA ILE A 149 6.53 20.66 -3.62
C ILE A 149 7.29 21.98 -3.70
N VAL A 150 8.15 22.13 -4.71
CA VAL A 150 8.95 23.37 -4.90
C VAL A 150 8.05 24.59 -5.12
N ARG A 151 6.92 24.44 -5.82
CA ARG A 151 5.97 25.53 -6.08
C ARG A 151 5.12 25.91 -4.89
N ASN A 152 4.92 24.99 -3.96
CA ASN A 152 4.14 25.22 -2.76
C ASN A 152 5.00 24.97 -1.50
N PRO A 153 5.84 25.94 -1.09
CA PRO A 153 6.70 25.80 0.09
C PRO A 153 5.92 25.59 1.40
N LYS A 154 4.61 25.90 1.40
CA LYS A 154 3.70 25.69 2.54
C LYS A 154 2.97 24.34 2.48
N MET A 155 3.33 23.48 1.53
CA MET A 155 2.72 22.16 1.37
C MET A 155 2.94 21.34 2.65
N PRO A 156 1.90 20.73 3.22
CA PRO A 156 2.05 19.85 4.36
C PRO A 156 3.06 18.74 4.06
N LEU A 157 3.91 18.42 5.04
CA LEU A 157 4.87 17.31 4.93
C LEU A 157 4.19 15.95 4.72
N ARG A 158 2.88 15.86 4.99
CA ARG A 158 2.07 14.65 4.85
C ARG A 158 0.86 14.92 3.98
N CYS A 159 1.12 15.03 2.69
CA CYS A 159 0.10 15.05 1.66
C CYS A 159 0.50 14.06 0.56
N ASP A 160 -0.40 13.84 -0.39
CA ASP A 160 -0.17 12.94 -1.51
C ASP A 160 1.13 13.26 -2.26
N HIS A 161 1.51 14.54 -2.37
CA HIS A 161 2.73 14.94 -3.05
C HIS A 161 4.00 14.52 -2.32
N THR A 162 4.07 14.69 -1.00
CA THR A 162 5.29 14.38 -0.23
C THR A 162 5.42 12.89 0.12
N ARG A 163 4.31 12.14 0.08
CA ARG A 163 4.27 10.72 0.42
C ARG A 163 5.27 9.86 -0.35
N PHE A 164 5.54 10.17 -1.63
CA PHE A 164 6.52 9.43 -2.44
C PHE A 164 7.95 9.45 -1.87
N TRP A 165 8.30 10.46 -1.07
CA TRP A 165 9.59 10.55 -0.38
C TRP A 165 9.56 9.96 1.03
N LEU A 166 8.39 9.89 1.66
CA LEU A 166 8.19 9.22 2.96
C LEU A 166 8.08 7.70 2.81
N GLU A 167 7.54 7.24 1.69
CA GLU A 167 7.36 5.84 1.31
C GLU A 167 8.01 5.60 -0.06
N PRO A 168 9.35 5.41 -0.14
CA PRO A 168 10.06 5.28 -1.41
C PRO A 168 9.56 4.14 -2.32
N ASN A 169 8.95 3.11 -1.73
CA ASN A 169 8.38 1.96 -2.46
C ASN A 169 6.97 2.25 -3.04
N LEU A 170 6.33 3.37 -2.68
CA LEU A 170 4.92 3.63 -2.98
C LEU A 170 4.64 3.62 -4.48
N GLY A 171 5.37 4.41 -5.27
CA GLY A 171 5.12 4.51 -6.71
C GLY A 171 5.25 3.15 -7.42
N ALA A 172 6.17 2.30 -6.96
CA ALA A 172 6.39 0.98 -7.53
C ALA A 172 5.28 -0.02 -7.13
N ARG A 173 4.83 0.01 -5.87
CA ARG A 173 3.68 -0.79 -5.43
C ARG A 173 2.38 -0.37 -6.12
N MET A 174 2.16 0.93 -6.30
CA MET A 174 1.03 1.43 -7.09
C MET A 174 1.08 0.91 -8.53
N TRP A 175 2.26 0.92 -9.16
CA TRP A 175 2.43 0.39 -10.52
C TRP A 175 2.03 -1.08 -10.59
N LEU A 176 2.45 -1.90 -9.63
CA LEU A 176 2.06 -3.32 -9.56
C LEU A 176 0.54 -3.47 -9.45
N ALA A 177 -0.09 -2.81 -8.48
CA ALA A 177 -1.53 -2.94 -8.23
C ALA A 177 -2.37 -2.58 -9.47
N TYR A 178 -2.04 -1.48 -10.15
CA TYR A 178 -2.78 -1.03 -11.33
C TYR A 178 -2.52 -1.92 -12.53
N THR A 179 -1.27 -2.34 -12.74
CA THR A 179 -0.89 -3.17 -13.88
C THR A 179 -1.45 -4.58 -13.72
N GLU A 180 -1.44 -5.13 -12.51
CA GLU A 180 -2.05 -6.43 -12.20
C GLU A 180 -3.55 -6.41 -12.45
N ALA A 181 -4.27 -5.38 -11.99
CA ALA A 181 -5.70 -5.25 -12.27
C ALA A 181 -5.99 -5.15 -13.78
N LEU A 182 -5.18 -4.38 -14.51
CA LEU A 182 -5.29 -4.23 -15.96
C LEU A 182 -5.03 -5.55 -16.70
N VAL A 183 -3.96 -6.26 -16.35
CA VAL A 183 -3.56 -7.53 -17.00
C VAL A 183 -4.56 -8.64 -16.68
N THR A 184 -5.06 -8.70 -15.44
CA THR A 184 -6.08 -9.67 -15.02
C THR A 184 -7.33 -9.51 -15.88
N PHE A 185 -7.87 -8.28 -15.96
CA PHE A 185 -9.03 -8.01 -16.79
C PHE A 185 -8.79 -8.35 -18.27
N HIS A 186 -7.63 -7.96 -18.81
CA HIS A 186 -7.26 -8.27 -20.19
C HIS A 186 -7.21 -9.79 -20.44
N SER A 187 -6.63 -10.56 -19.52
CA SER A 187 -6.51 -12.00 -19.66
C SER A 187 -7.86 -12.72 -19.75
N GLU A 188 -8.88 -12.17 -19.10
CA GLU A 188 -10.26 -12.67 -19.09
C GLU A 188 -11.06 -12.18 -20.31
N ASN A 189 -10.69 -11.05 -20.92
CA ASN A 189 -11.48 -10.35 -21.94
C ASN A 189 -10.67 -10.03 -23.22
N LYS A 190 -9.86 -10.98 -23.71
CA LYS A 190 -8.90 -10.75 -24.81
C LYS A 190 -9.50 -10.28 -26.13
N SER A 191 -10.73 -10.65 -26.45
CA SER A 191 -11.43 -10.18 -27.66
C SER A 191 -11.73 -8.69 -27.62
N ASP A 192 -11.89 -8.15 -26.41
CA ASP A 192 -12.43 -6.82 -26.16
C ASP A 192 -11.42 -5.90 -25.46
N SER A 193 -10.16 -6.34 -25.39
CA SER A 193 -9.09 -5.58 -24.76
C SER A 193 -7.77 -5.73 -25.50
N ILE A 194 -7.06 -4.60 -25.63
CA ILE A 194 -5.71 -4.55 -26.21
C ILE A 194 -4.75 -3.87 -25.22
N LEU A 195 -3.58 -4.47 -25.00
CA LEU A 195 -2.49 -3.93 -24.21
C LEU A 195 -1.37 -3.41 -25.12
N LEU A 196 -1.14 -2.11 -25.01
CA LEU A 196 -0.16 -1.39 -25.80
C LEU A 196 0.98 -0.94 -24.90
N SER A 197 2.21 -1.14 -25.36
CA SER A 197 3.35 -0.47 -24.73
C SER A 197 3.34 1.03 -25.05
N GLN A 198 3.89 1.85 -24.15
CA GLN A 198 4.06 3.27 -24.42
C GLN A 198 4.88 3.49 -25.70
N GLY A 199 6.01 2.79 -25.90
CA GLY A 199 6.85 2.96 -27.09
C GLY A 199 6.09 2.72 -28.40
N TYR A 200 5.15 1.76 -28.40
CA TYR A 200 4.31 1.52 -29.57
C TYR A 200 3.46 2.74 -29.98
N ILE A 201 2.90 3.47 -29.01
CA ILE A 201 2.09 4.69 -29.27
C ILE A 201 2.91 5.78 -29.96
N PHE A 202 4.20 5.88 -29.61
CA PHE A 202 5.09 6.92 -30.15
C PHE A 202 5.91 6.48 -31.36
N SER A 203 5.84 5.21 -31.75
CA SER A 203 6.54 4.66 -32.90
C SER A 203 6.22 5.34 -34.23
N GLY A 204 5.02 5.93 -34.34
CA GLY A 204 4.45 6.44 -35.59
C GLY A 204 3.53 5.44 -36.30
N ALA A 205 3.29 4.26 -35.71
CA ALA A 205 2.27 3.35 -36.18
C ALA A 205 0.87 4.00 -36.13
N ASN A 206 0.00 3.70 -37.10
CA ASN A 206 -1.36 4.23 -37.13
C ASN A 206 -2.26 3.44 -36.17
N LEU A 207 -2.22 3.82 -34.89
CA LEU A 207 -2.99 3.20 -33.81
C LEU A 207 -4.48 3.10 -34.16
N ILE A 208 -5.07 4.17 -34.71
CA ILE A 208 -6.50 4.22 -35.01
C ILE A 208 -6.91 3.17 -36.06
N SER A 209 -6.07 2.96 -37.08
CA SER A 209 -6.29 1.91 -38.08
C SER A 209 -6.22 0.50 -37.48
N GLU A 210 -5.37 0.30 -36.46
CA GLU A 210 -5.31 -0.97 -35.75
C GLU A 210 -6.54 -1.18 -34.87
N LEU A 211 -6.96 -0.15 -34.12
CA LEU A 211 -8.14 -0.19 -33.28
C LEU A 211 -9.41 -0.47 -34.09
N ASN A 212 -9.56 0.18 -35.24
CA ASN A 212 -10.68 -0.08 -36.16
C ASN A 212 -10.75 -1.54 -36.60
N ARG A 213 -9.60 -2.15 -36.89
CA ARG A 213 -9.53 -3.55 -37.30
C ARG A 213 -9.81 -4.50 -36.14
N PHE A 214 -9.32 -4.17 -34.94
CA PHE A 214 -9.40 -5.04 -33.77
C PHE A 214 -10.79 -5.00 -33.12
N PHE A 215 -11.38 -3.81 -33.00
CA PHE A 215 -12.68 -3.61 -32.33
C PHE A 215 -13.86 -3.44 -33.29
N ASP A 216 -13.63 -3.56 -34.60
CA ASP A 216 -14.63 -3.31 -35.65
C ASP A 216 -15.28 -1.91 -35.50
N THR A 217 -14.43 -0.89 -35.43
CA THR A 217 -14.85 0.52 -35.32
C THR A 217 -14.57 1.31 -36.59
N ASN A 218 -15.27 2.44 -36.77
CA ASN A 218 -15.11 3.34 -37.92
C ASN A 218 -14.55 4.72 -37.49
N LEU A 219 -13.52 4.72 -36.64
CA LEU A 219 -12.82 5.95 -36.25
C LEU A 219 -12.01 6.52 -37.42
N ASN A 220 -11.77 7.82 -37.42
CA ASN A 220 -11.03 8.50 -38.47
C ASN A 220 -9.53 8.15 -38.42
N SER A 221 -9.13 7.20 -39.26
CA SER A 221 -7.74 6.72 -39.38
C SER A 221 -6.78 7.72 -39.99
N GLN A 222 -7.27 8.81 -40.59
CA GLN A 222 -6.45 9.92 -41.10
C GLN A 222 -6.06 10.92 -40.01
N SER A 223 -6.56 10.73 -38.78
CA SER A 223 -6.14 11.56 -37.64
C SER A 223 -4.65 11.39 -37.36
N THR A 224 -3.94 12.52 -37.27
CA THR A 224 -2.51 12.53 -36.96
C THR A 224 -2.29 12.32 -35.47
N CYS A 225 -1.27 11.52 -35.13
CA CYS A 225 -0.86 11.36 -33.74
C CYS A 225 -0.46 12.74 -33.18
N PRO A 226 -1.12 13.28 -32.14
CA PRO A 226 -0.87 14.63 -31.64
C PRO A 226 0.41 14.73 -30.79
N LEU A 227 1.24 13.68 -30.79
CA LEU A 227 2.40 13.51 -29.93
C LEU A 227 3.70 13.83 -30.63
N ASP A 228 4.54 14.57 -29.91
CA ASP A 228 5.92 14.78 -30.29
C ASP A 228 6.77 13.63 -29.69
N LYS A 229 7.54 12.94 -30.54
CA LYS A 229 8.48 11.88 -30.12
C LYS A 229 9.50 12.38 -29.09
N GLN A 230 9.80 13.69 -29.08
CA GLN A 230 10.69 14.30 -28.10
C GLN A 230 10.13 14.30 -26.66
N LEU A 231 8.82 14.04 -26.49
CA LEU A 231 8.19 13.93 -25.18
C LEU A 231 8.34 12.54 -24.55
N ILE A 232 8.86 11.55 -25.30
CA ILE A 232 9.20 10.24 -24.75
C ILE A 232 10.35 10.42 -23.77
N ARG A 233 10.13 10.02 -22.52
CA ARG A 233 11.15 10.07 -21.47
C ARG A 233 11.40 8.67 -20.95
N ASN A 234 12.13 7.85 -21.68
CA ASN A 234 12.48 6.51 -21.23
C ASN A 234 13.76 6.52 -20.40
N PHE A 235 13.79 7.37 -19.37
CA PHE A 235 14.89 7.41 -18.43
C PHE A 235 14.38 7.27 -16.99
N ALA A 236 15.22 6.73 -16.13
CA ALA A 236 15.01 6.71 -14.69
C ALA A 236 16.35 6.91 -13.98
N SER A 237 16.34 7.63 -12.86
CA SER A 237 17.52 7.72 -12.02
C SER A 237 17.86 6.36 -11.43
N THR A 238 19.15 6.02 -11.31
CA THR A 238 19.58 4.80 -10.59
C THR A 238 19.05 4.77 -9.16
N SER A 239 18.82 5.94 -8.55
CA SER A 239 18.19 6.08 -7.23
C SER A 239 16.79 5.47 -7.13
N VAL A 240 16.03 5.42 -8.24
CA VAL A 240 14.71 4.78 -8.27
C VAL A 240 14.82 3.29 -8.01
N ARG A 241 15.90 2.64 -8.48
CA ARG A 241 16.14 1.22 -8.25
C ARG A 241 16.80 0.97 -6.90
N THR A 242 17.80 1.77 -6.51
CA THR A 242 18.56 1.54 -5.27
C THR A 242 17.73 1.77 -4.00
N ASN A 243 16.65 2.55 -4.08
CA ASN A 243 15.75 2.79 -2.95
C ASN A 243 14.68 1.70 -2.75
N LEU A 244 14.62 0.69 -3.64
CA LEU A 244 13.68 -0.42 -3.54
C LEU A 244 14.37 -1.67 -2.97
N SER A 245 13.62 -2.48 -2.22
CA SER A 245 14.13 -3.79 -1.78
C SER A 245 14.31 -4.75 -2.96
N ASP A 246 15.29 -5.64 -2.89
CA ASP A 246 15.55 -6.65 -3.93
C ASP A 246 14.31 -7.50 -4.27
N SER A 247 13.54 -7.89 -3.26
CA SER A 247 12.29 -8.66 -3.46
C SER A 247 11.25 -7.90 -4.28
N LEU A 248 11.09 -6.59 -4.05
CA LEU A 248 10.16 -5.76 -4.80
C LEU A 248 10.66 -5.52 -6.23
N LEU A 249 11.96 -5.36 -6.42
CA LEU A 249 12.57 -5.26 -7.75
C LEU A 249 12.35 -6.54 -8.56
N GLU A 250 12.58 -7.70 -7.97
CA GLU A 250 12.34 -8.99 -8.63
C GLU A 250 10.87 -9.13 -9.05
N LEU A 251 9.93 -8.73 -8.19
CA LEU A 251 8.50 -8.72 -8.53
C LEU A 251 8.16 -7.77 -9.68
N LEU A 252 8.71 -6.55 -9.68
CA LEU A 252 8.50 -5.56 -10.74
C LEU A 252 9.04 -6.04 -12.08
N GLU A 253 10.27 -6.57 -12.09
CA GLU A 253 10.89 -7.11 -13.30
C GLU A 253 10.11 -8.32 -13.80
N LYS A 254 9.74 -9.25 -12.90
CA LYS A 254 8.91 -10.40 -13.29
C LYS A 254 7.58 -9.97 -13.89
N ALA A 255 6.89 -9.00 -13.27
CA ALA A 255 5.63 -8.47 -13.76
C ALA A 255 5.80 -7.80 -15.13
N TRP A 256 6.84 -6.99 -15.32
CA TRP A 256 7.14 -6.33 -16.59
C TRP A 256 7.43 -7.32 -17.72
N HIS A 257 8.27 -8.33 -17.48
CA HIS A 257 8.63 -9.34 -18.48
C HIS A 257 7.47 -10.30 -18.80
N ALA A 258 6.48 -10.42 -17.91
CA ALA A 258 5.30 -11.25 -18.12
C ALA A 258 4.16 -10.53 -18.88
N LEU A 259 4.32 -9.24 -19.23
CA LEU A 259 3.26 -8.48 -19.89
C LEU A 259 2.92 -9.03 -21.28
N PRO A 260 1.64 -9.39 -21.54
CA PRO A 260 1.22 -10.01 -22.79
C PRO A 260 0.94 -8.95 -23.87
N PHE A 261 1.91 -8.09 -24.19
CA PHE A 261 1.71 -7.04 -25.18
C PHE A 261 1.29 -7.59 -26.55
N GLU A 262 0.13 -7.19 -27.07
CA GLU A 262 -0.21 -7.40 -28.49
C GLU A 262 0.71 -6.58 -29.38
N LYS A 263 1.11 -5.40 -28.91
CA LYS A 263 1.91 -4.42 -29.65
C LYS A 263 2.97 -3.80 -28.77
N SER A 264 4.22 -4.13 -29.08
CA SER A 264 5.41 -3.65 -28.39
C SER A 264 6.54 -3.39 -29.37
N ILE A 265 7.36 -2.38 -29.09
CA ILE A 265 8.63 -2.14 -29.78
C ILE A 265 9.73 -2.25 -28.73
N LEU A 266 10.47 -3.36 -28.76
CA LEU A 266 11.47 -3.72 -27.75
C LEU A 266 12.41 -2.55 -27.41
N GLY A 267 13.03 -1.93 -28.43
CA GLY A 267 13.97 -0.82 -28.21
C GLY A 267 13.35 0.48 -27.70
N GLU A 268 12.04 0.71 -27.89
CA GLU A 268 11.36 1.91 -27.37
C GLU A 268 10.76 1.70 -25.97
N ASN A 269 10.94 0.51 -25.39
CA ASN A 269 10.43 0.18 -24.07
C ASN A 269 11.55 0.01 -23.02
N GLU A 270 12.81 0.06 -23.44
CA GLU A 270 13.96 0.03 -22.55
C GLU A 270 14.10 1.35 -21.78
N VAL A 271 14.48 1.25 -20.50
CA VAL A 271 14.75 2.42 -19.66
C VAL A 271 16.25 2.69 -19.64
N HIS A 272 16.62 3.91 -20.03
CA HIS A 272 17.97 4.42 -19.91
C HIS A 272 18.23 4.89 -18.47
N TRP A 273 19.10 4.20 -17.76
CA TRP A 273 19.46 4.54 -16.39
C TRP A 273 20.48 5.68 -16.36
N VAL A 274 20.21 6.68 -15.53
CA VAL A 274 21.07 7.87 -15.38
C VAL A 274 21.50 7.99 -13.92
N GLU A 275 22.81 8.15 -13.70
CA GLU A 275 23.30 8.44 -12.35
C GLU A 275 22.85 9.84 -11.90
N PRO A 276 22.45 10.03 -10.64
CA PRO A 276 22.20 11.37 -10.10
C PRO A 276 23.44 12.24 -10.33
N GLU A 277 23.27 13.45 -10.87
CA GLU A 277 24.40 14.37 -11.06
C GLU A 277 25.09 14.66 -9.71
N SER A 278 26.20 13.99 -9.44
CA SER A 278 27.05 14.30 -8.30
C SER A 278 27.93 15.50 -8.65
N LYS A 279 27.56 16.72 -8.22
CA LYS A 279 28.49 17.80 -7.82
C LYS A 279 27.80 19.02 -7.17
N LEU A 280 28.00 19.11 -5.85
CA LEU A 280 28.25 20.31 -5.03
C LEU A 280 27.17 21.41 -4.92
N SER A 281 26.33 21.29 -3.91
CA SER A 281 26.45 22.14 -2.73
C SER A 281 26.29 21.24 -1.51
N GLU A 282 27.18 21.37 -0.53
CA GLU A 282 27.13 20.81 0.83
C GLU A 282 26.04 19.77 1.06
N LYS A 283 26.44 18.49 1.25
CA LYS A 283 25.57 17.58 1.98
C LYS A 283 25.13 18.36 3.24
N PRO A 284 23.84 18.61 3.48
CA PRO A 284 23.45 19.06 4.80
C PRO A 284 24.03 18.03 5.75
N ASP A 285 24.72 18.51 6.77
CA ASP A 285 25.22 17.64 7.81
C ASP A 285 24.06 16.74 8.23
N VAL A 286 24.28 15.44 8.45
CA VAL A 286 23.18 14.53 8.80
C VAL A 286 22.61 14.92 10.19
N SER A 287 23.29 15.83 10.90
CA SER A 287 22.81 16.56 12.06
C SER A 287 21.72 17.63 11.77
N ASP A 288 21.59 18.09 10.52
CA ASP A 288 20.68 19.17 10.09
C ASP A 288 19.36 18.68 9.48
N VAL A 289 19.21 17.39 9.19
CA VAL A 289 17.89 16.83 8.86
C VAL A 289 17.14 16.57 10.16
N LYS A 290 16.44 17.59 10.66
CA LYS A 290 15.48 17.42 11.77
C LYS A 290 14.42 16.39 11.36
N VAL A 291 14.49 15.19 11.94
CA VAL A 291 13.42 14.19 11.86
C VAL A 291 12.22 14.75 12.61
N HIS A 292 11.24 15.24 11.87
CA HIS A 292 10.04 15.79 12.46
C HIS A 292 9.00 14.70 12.71
N TYR A 293 8.61 14.52 13.98
CA TYR A 293 7.57 13.58 14.36
C TYR A 293 6.20 14.27 14.30
N PRO A 294 5.21 13.70 13.59
CA PRO A 294 3.86 14.27 13.43
C PRO A 294 3.12 14.34 14.79
N LEU A 295 2.59 15.50 15.20
CA LEU A 295 1.90 15.56 16.50
C LEU A 295 0.67 14.68 16.62
N VAL A 296 -0.09 14.49 15.55
CA VAL A 296 -1.37 13.78 15.60
C VAL A 296 -1.54 13.01 14.30
N LEU A 297 -1.46 11.68 14.38
CA LEU A 297 -2.02 10.81 13.36
C LEU A 297 -3.49 10.60 13.74
N ASN A 298 -4.38 11.48 13.31
CA ASN A 298 -5.85 11.38 13.44
C ASN A 298 -6.36 10.66 14.71
N PHE A 299 -6.19 11.28 15.88
CA PHE A 299 -6.84 10.83 17.10
C PHE A 299 -7.96 11.81 17.45
N GLU A 300 -9.19 11.31 17.59
CA GLU A 300 -10.34 12.14 17.97
C GLU A 300 -10.10 12.77 19.35
N HIS A 301 -10.18 14.11 19.41
CA HIS A 301 -10.09 14.84 20.67
C HIS A 301 -11.41 14.73 21.45
N LYS A 302 -11.32 14.75 22.79
CA LYS A 302 -12.50 14.79 23.67
C LYS A 302 -13.40 15.97 23.30
N LYS A 303 -14.69 15.70 23.16
CA LYS A 303 -15.74 16.73 23.02
C LYS A 303 -15.67 17.72 24.19
N GLY A 304 -15.30 18.97 23.92
CA GLY A 304 -15.56 20.09 24.83
C GLY A 304 -14.43 21.09 25.08
N GLU A 305 -13.20 20.86 24.62
CA GLU A 305 -12.11 21.84 24.77
C GLU A 305 -12.03 22.80 23.58
N LYS A 306 -11.87 24.10 23.85
CA LYS A 306 -11.60 25.12 22.82
C LYS A 306 -10.23 24.83 22.19
N VAL A 307 -10.25 24.46 20.92
CA VAL A 307 -9.05 24.10 20.15
C VAL A 307 -8.42 25.36 19.57
N GLU A 308 -7.24 25.75 20.06
CA GLU A 308 -6.27 26.44 19.20
C GLU A 308 -5.79 25.45 18.14
N ASP A 309 -5.73 25.89 16.88
CA ASP A 309 -5.46 25.09 15.69
C ASP A 309 -4.04 24.48 15.71
N THR A 310 -3.88 23.40 16.48
CA THR A 310 -2.61 22.71 16.77
C THR A 310 -2.39 21.50 15.85
N ARG A 311 -3.14 21.42 14.74
CA ARG A 311 -3.11 20.32 13.75
C ARG A 311 -1.76 20.12 13.06
N PHE A 312 -0.79 21.02 13.25
CA PHE A 312 0.52 20.97 12.58
C PHE A 312 1.71 21.41 13.46
N LEU A 313 1.73 21.05 14.74
CA LEU A 313 2.99 21.10 15.45
C LEU A 313 3.86 19.92 14.94
N LEU A 314 5.09 20.21 14.53
CA LEU A 314 6.11 19.19 14.30
C LEU A 314 6.91 19.08 15.59
N CYS A 315 7.10 17.87 16.11
CA CYS A 315 8.05 17.70 17.22
C CYS A 315 9.46 17.65 16.68
N GLU A 316 10.37 18.36 17.34
CA GLU A 316 11.80 18.36 17.00
C GLU A 316 12.52 17.13 17.56
N SER A 317 11.87 16.39 18.45
CA SER A 317 12.40 15.13 19.02
C SER A 317 11.30 14.11 19.30
N PHE A 318 11.69 12.84 19.42
CA PHE A 318 10.79 11.76 19.81
C PHE A 318 10.28 11.93 21.25
N ASP A 319 11.09 12.52 22.13
CA ASP A 319 10.70 12.81 23.53
C ASP A 319 9.60 13.86 23.61
N GLU A 320 9.72 14.93 22.81
CA GLU A 320 8.67 15.95 22.69
C GLU A 320 7.38 15.36 22.12
N TRP A 321 7.51 14.46 21.14
CA TRP A 321 6.38 13.75 20.57
C TRP A 321 5.67 12.89 21.62
N LEU A 322 6.42 12.07 22.35
CA LEU A 322 5.89 11.18 23.37
C LEU A 322 5.16 11.96 24.48
N LEU A 323 5.73 13.09 24.90
CA LEU A 323 5.14 13.96 25.92
C LEU A 323 3.79 14.51 25.48
N LYS A 324 3.66 14.89 24.21
CA LYS A 324 2.38 15.37 23.66
C LYS A 324 1.36 14.23 23.49
N GLN A 325 1.81 13.03 23.13
CA GLN A 325 0.94 11.84 23.09
C GLN A 325 0.37 11.43 24.46
N GLU A 326 0.94 11.90 25.57
CA GLU A 326 0.36 11.64 26.89
C GLU A 326 -1.06 12.21 27.03
N SER A 327 -1.35 13.34 26.38
CA SER A 327 -2.67 13.99 26.40
C SER A 327 -3.69 13.40 25.42
N VAL A 328 -3.24 12.55 24.50
CA VAL A 328 -4.05 11.97 23.41
C VAL A 328 -4.67 10.63 23.84
N GLU A 329 -5.93 10.40 23.48
CA GLU A 329 -6.56 9.07 23.63
C GLU A 329 -6.24 8.18 22.44
N TRP A 330 -5.82 6.95 22.74
CA TRP A 330 -5.42 5.97 21.73
C TRP A 330 -6.45 4.85 21.69
N ASN A 331 -6.89 4.48 20.48
CA ASN A 331 -7.64 3.24 20.26
C ASN A 331 -6.69 2.14 19.77
N GLU A 332 -7.03 0.86 19.97
CA GLU A 332 -6.13 -0.27 19.67
C GLU A 332 -5.77 -0.40 18.18
N VAL A 333 -6.69 -0.04 17.27
CA VAL A 333 -6.48 -0.14 15.82
C VAL A 333 -5.42 0.86 15.38
N SER A 334 -5.59 2.13 15.74
CA SER A 334 -4.64 3.20 15.43
C SER A 334 -3.29 3.01 16.12
N ALA A 335 -3.30 2.48 17.35
CA ALA A 335 -2.09 2.13 18.07
C ALA A 335 -1.30 1.01 17.38
N SER A 336 -2.00 0.00 16.89
CA SER A 336 -1.41 -1.13 16.17
C SER A 336 -0.80 -0.69 14.85
N GLU A 337 -1.52 0.14 14.09
CA GLU A 337 -1.03 0.69 12.81
C GLU A 337 0.21 1.55 13.00
N LEU A 338 0.20 2.46 13.98
CA LEU A 338 1.35 3.31 14.30
C LEU A 338 2.54 2.48 14.82
N THR A 339 2.28 1.47 15.65
CA THR A 339 3.32 0.54 16.10
C THR A 339 3.96 -0.18 14.91
N ARG A 340 3.16 -0.68 13.97
CA ARG A 340 3.64 -1.31 12.74
C ARG A 340 4.48 -0.35 11.89
N MET A 341 4.04 0.89 11.72
CA MET A 341 4.79 1.93 10.99
C MET A 341 6.16 2.21 11.61
N LEU A 342 6.22 2.43 12.93
CA LEU A 342 7.45 2.73 13.64
C LEU A 342 8.43 1.55 13.65
N LEU A 343 7.91 0.31 13.55
CA LEU A 343 8.72 -0.90 13.54
C LEU A 343 9.22 -1.33 12.15
N ILE A 344 8.52 -1.02 11.06
CA ILE A 344 8.86 -1.51 9.70
C ILE A 344 9.95 -0.68 9.02
N GLY A 345 10.18 0.58 9.42
CA GLY A 345 11.10 1.49 8.73
C GLY A 345 12.46 1.74 9.41
N GLY A 346 12.74 1.15 10.58
CA GLY A 346 13.93 1.54 11.37
C GLY A 346 13.92 3.01 11.82
N LEU A 347 12.74 3.63 11.83
CA LEU A 347 12.52 5.06 12.11
C LEU A 347 12.95 5.48 13.52
N LEU A 348 12.85 4.56 14.48
CA LEU A 348 13.19 4.81 15.88
C LEU A 348 14.52 4.16 16.22
N SER A 349 15.35 4.91 16.94
CA SER A 349 16.54 4.34 17.56
C SER A 349 16.14 3.26 18.57
N ARG A 350 17.08 2.38 18.94
CA ARG A 350 16.85 1.38 19.99
C ARG A 350 16.36 2.01 21.30
N GLN A 351 16.88 3.19 21.65
CA GLN A 351 16.47 3.92 22.86
C GLN A 351 15.04 4.43 22.74
N ASP A 352 14.65 4.92 21.56
CA ASP A 352 13.30 5.43 21.31
C ASP A 352 12.27 4.30 21.24
N LEU A 353 12.63 3.13 20.70
CA LEU A 353 11.79 1.93 20.77
C LEU A 353 11.52 1.49 22.21
N VAL A 354 12.53 1.57 23.08
CA VAL A 354 12.35 1.31 24.52
C VAL A 354 11.37 2.31 25.12
N LYS A 355 11.54 3.63 24.88
CA LYS A 355 10.63 4.67 25.36
C LYS A 355 9.20 4.47 24.85
N PHE A 356 9.05 4.08 23.59
CA PHE A 356 7.77 3.81 22.95
C PHE A 356 7.04 2.61 23.57
N ALA A 357 7.74 1.50 23.79
CA ALA A 357 7.18 0.32 24.45
C ALA A 357 6.70 0.62 25.88
N HIS A 358 7.45 1.45 26.62
CA HIS A 358 7.03 1.93 27.94
C HIS A 358 5.78 2.79 27.88
N PHE A 359 5.70 3.69 26.89
CA PHE A 359 4.54 4.54 26.67
C PHE A 359 3.28 3.72 26.35
N LEU A 360 3.36 2.75 25.44
CA LEU A 360 2.25 1.84 25.11
C LEU A 360 1.75 1.10 26.36
N ARG A 361 2.67 0.59 27.19
CA ARG A 361 2.30 -0.04 28.46
C ARG A 361 1.63 0.93 29.43
N LYS A 362 2.14 2.16 29.57
CA LYS A 362 1.51 3.21 30.41
C LYS A 362 0.08 3.53 29.95
N LYS A 363 -0.18 3.45 28.64
CA LYS A 363 -1.52 3.60 28.02
C LYS A 363 -2.37 2.32 28.08
N LYS A 364 -1.95 1.28 28.80
CA LYS A 364 -2.61 -0.04 28.92
C LYS A 364 -2.72 -0.82 27.61
N MET A 365 -1.90 -0.50 26.62
CA MET A 365 -1.80 -1.23 25.34
C MET A 365 -0.76 -2.34 25.46
N THR A 366 -0.93 -3.20 26.46
CA THR A 366 0.12 -4.13 26.91
C THR A 366 0.49 -5.15 25.83
N THR A 367 -0.46 -5.59 24.99
CA THR A 367 -0.19 -6.50 23.86
C THR A 367 0.76 -5.89 22.83
N LEU A 368 0.57 -4.61 22.49
CA LEU A 368 1.44 -3.89 21.56
C LEU A 368 2.81 -3.60 22.17
N ALA A 369 2.85 -3.27 23.46
CA ALA A 369 4.11 -3.10 24.19
C ALA A 369 4.94 -4.39 24.19
N VAL A 370 4.31 -5.56 24.40
CA VAL A 370 4.97 -6.87 24.30
C VAL A 370 5.56 -7.08 22.91
N HIS A 371 4.80 -6.79 21.84
CA HIS A 371 5.29 -6.94 20.47
C HIS A 371 6.57 -6.13 20.20
N VAL A 372 6.63 -4.87 20.68
CA VAL A 372 7.82 -4.03 20.57
C VAL A 372 8.99 -4.58 21.40
N PHE A 373 8.72 -5.02 22.64
CA PHE A 373 9.75 -5.59 23.52
C PHE A 373 10.33 -6.91 23.02
N GLU A 374 9.50 -7.79 22.43
CA GLU A 374 9.94 -9.05 21.81
C GLU A 374 10.89 -8.78 20.64
N LYS A 375 10.56 -7.80 19.78
CA LYS A 375 11.44 -7.40 18.67
C LYS A 375 12.78 -6.84 19.14
N LEU A 376 12.80 -6.13 20.27
CA LEU A 376 14.05 -5.67 20.90
C LEU A 376 14.90 -6.83 21.45
N GLN A 377 14.28 -7.98 21.76
CA GLN A 377 14.94 -9.18 22.27
C GLN A 377 15.72 -9.95 21.19
N GLU A 378 15.33 -9.85 19.91
CA GLU A 378 15.96 -10.59 18.79
C GLU A 378 17.40 -10.12 18.48
N SER A 379 17.91 -9.11 19.20
CA SER A 379 19.25 -8.57 19.06
C SER A 379 20.23 -9.15 20.10
N SER A 380 21.52 -9.22 19.75
CA SER A 380 22.59 -9.85 20.56
C SER A 380 22.83 -9.24 21.95
N GLU A 381 22.37 -8.00 22.22
CA GLU A 381 22.55 -7.30 23.50
C GLU A 381 21.23 -6.92 24.18
N VAL A 382 20.47 -7.90 24.67
CA VAL A 382 19.26 -7.61 25.46
C VAL A 382 19.65 -7.19 26.89
N SER A 383 19.19 -6.00 27.32
CA SER A 383 19.42 -5.49 28.68
C SER A 383 18.47 -6.12 29.70
N ALA A 384 18.91 -6.25 30.96
CA ALA A 384 18.07 -6.74 32.06
C ALA A 384 16.80 -5.91 32.24
N GLN A 385 16.86 -4.61 31.91
CA GLN A 385 15.73 -3.69 31.98
C GLN A 385 14.62 -4.05 30.98
N ILE A 386 14.97 -4.37 29.72
CA ILE A 386 13.99 -4.79 28.71
C ILE A 386 13.28 -6.08 29.14
N LEU A 387 14.04 -7.06 29.65
CA LEU A 387 13.49 -8.32 30.15
C LEU A 387 12.57 -8.11 31.36
N TYR A 388 12.93 -7.21 32.27
CA TYR A 388 12.08 -6.84 33.40
C TYR A 388 10.73 -6.27 32.95
N PHE A 389 10.72 -5.31 32.01
CA PHE A 389 9.46 -4.73 31.52
C PHE A 389 8.63 -5.69 30.67
N LEU A 390 9.28 -6.57 29.91
CA LEU A 390 8.60 -7.65 29.19
C LEU A 390 7.95 -8.65 30.16
N SER A 391 8.65 -9.01 31.24
CA SER A 391 8.11 -9.86 32.32
C SER A 391 6.89 -9.22 33.00
N LEU A 392 6.96 -7.92 33.33
CA LEU A 392 5.81 -7.17 33.85
C LEU A 392 4.63 -7.15 32.88
N SER A 393 4.90 -6.95 31.58
CA SER A 393 3.85 -6.89 30.56
C SER A 393 3.16 -8.25 30.40
N TYR A 394 3.90 -9.36 30.39
CA TYR A 394 3.31 -10.70 30.42
C TYR A 394 2.50 -10.96 31.68
N TYR A 395 2.95 -10.46 32.84
CA TYR A 395 2.20 -10.58 34.09
C TYR A 395 0.85 -9.88 34.02
N GLU A 396 0.81 -8.66 33.47
CA GLU A 396 -0.43 -7.90 33.24
C GLU A 396 -1.39 -8.60 32.28
N LEU A 397 -0.86 -9.29 31.27
CA LEU A 397 -1.62 -10.12 30.33
C LEU A 397 -1.98 -11.51 30.90
N LYS A 398 -1.67 -11.79 32.17
CA LYS A 398 -1.87 -13.09 32.85
C LYS A 398 -1.12 -14.26 32.20
N ALA A 399 -0.09 -13.99 31.40
CA ALA A 399 0.81 -14.98 30.82
C ALA A 399 1.93 -15.33 31.82
N TYR A 400 1.56 -15.93 32.95
CA TYR A 400 2.44 -16.09 34.12
C TYR A 400 3.71 -16.91 33.85
N ASP A 401 3.63 -17.94 33.02
CA ASP A 401 4.81 -18.76 32.68
C ASP A 401 5.83 -17.98 31.86
N ARG A 402 5.36 -17.18 30.89
CA ARG A 402 6.21 -16.28 30.11
C ARG A 402 6.79 -15.17 30.99
N ALA A 403 5.98 -14.60 31.88
CA ALA A 403 6.44 -13.59 32.85
C ALA A 403 7.56 -14.13 33.74
N LYS A 404 7.39 -15.35 34.26
CA LYS A 404 8.36 -16.05 35.11
C LYS A 404 9.66 -16.32 34.36
N SER A 405 9.59 -16.91 33.17
CA SER A 405 10.77 -17.21 32.33
C SER A 405 11.58 -15.95 32.03
N THR A 406 10.92 -14.87 31.63
CA THR A 406 11.59 -13.60 31.32
C THR A 406 12.16 -12.93 32.58
N SER A 407 11.50 -13.06 33.74
CA SER A 407 12.03 -12.53 35.03
C SER A 407 13.34 -13.19 35.44
N ILE A 408 13.49 -14.50 35.23
CA ILE A 408 14.70 -15.26 35.56
C ILE A 408 15.87 -14.74 34.72
N ARG A 409 15.66 -14.63 33.41
CA ARG A 409 16.66 -14.07 32.48
C ARG A 409 17.04 -12.64 32.81
N ALA A 410 16.11 -11.85 33.35
CA ALA A 410 16.37 -10.50 33.81
C ALA A 410 17.28 -10.48 35.04
N MET A 411 17.04 -11.38 36.01
CA MET A 411 17.89 -11.55 37.20
C MET A 411 19.28 -12.05 36.86
N GLU A 412 19.40 -13.03 35.96
CA GLU A 412 20.70 -13.55 35.51
C GLU A 412 21.61 -12.46 34.93
N LYS A 413 21.00 -11.46 34.27
CA LYS A 413 21.73 -10.32 33.70
C LYS A 413 21.99 -9.16 34.67
N ASN A 414 21.20 -9.04 35.74
CA ASN A 414 21.40 -8.00 36.75
C ASN A 414 20.86 -8.46 38.13
N PRO A 415 21.62 -9.30 38.85
CA PRO A 415 21.16 -9.96 40.07
C PRO A 415 20.96 -8.99 41.24
N ASP A 416 21.65 -7.85 41.24
CA ASP A 416 21.59 -6.85 42.32
C ASP A 416 20.38 -5.90 42.20
N ASN A 417 19.56 -6.03 41.15
CA ASN A 417 18.42 -5.15 40.95
C ASN A 417 17.21 -5.58 41.80
N GLN A 418 17.00 -4.83 42.90
CA GLN A 418 15.91 -5.09 43.85
C GLN A 418 14.53 -5.19 43.19
N LYS A 419 14.22 -4.36 42.17
CA LYS A 419 12.91 -4.40 41.51
C LYS A 419 12.68 -5.70 40.74
N ILE A 420 13.72 -6.23 40.10
CA ILE A 420 13.65 -7.50 39.38
C ILE A 420 13.45 -8.65 40.39
N ASN A 421 14.19 -8.62 41.50
CA ASN A 421 14.07 -9.60 42.58
C ASN A 421 12.69 -9.57 43.25
N ASP A 422 12.12 -8.38 43.47
CA ASP A 422 10.79 -8.20 44.04
C ASP A 422 9.71 -8.73 43.09
N LEU A 423 9.78 -8.39 41.80
CA LEU A 423 8.85 -8.91 40.78
C LEU A 423 8.92 -10.43 40.67
N HIS A 424 10.13 -10.99 40.63
CA HIS A 424 10.34 -12.43 40.63
C HIS A 424 9.75 -13.06 41.89
N THR A 425 9.98 -12.46 43.06
CA THR A 425 9.39 -12.92 44.33
C THR A 425 7.86 -12.89 44.29
N ILE A 426 7.25 -11.84 43.73
CA ILE A 426 5.79 -11.73 43.54
C ILE A 426 5.26 -12.82 42.61
N LEU A 427 5.92 -13.04 41.47
CA LEU A 427 5.54 -14.08 40.50
C LEU A 427 5.61 -15.48 41.11
N PHE A 428 6.53 -15.70 42.05
CA PHE A 428 6.68 -16.96 42.77
C PHE A 428 5.78 -17.07 44.02
N LYS A 429 5.45 -15.97 44.71
CA LYS A 429 4.65 -15.99 45.95
C LYS A 429 3.14 -15.80 45.76
N THR A 430 2.69 -15.07 44.73
CA THR A 430 1.30 -14.57 44.65
C THR A 430 0.36 -15.43 43.81
N ASN A 431 0.87 -16.28 42.90
CA ASN A 431 0.03 -17.14 42.03
C ASN A 431 0.36 -18.63 42.09
N TYR A 432 1.14 -19.05 43.08
CA TYR A 432 1.34 -20.47 43.43
C TYR A 432 0.78 -20.76 44.83
N SER A 433 -0.45 -20.32 45.10
CA SER A 433 -1.26 -21.03 46.10
C SER A 433 -1.72 -22.34 45.45
N PHE A 434 -1.00 -23.43 45.73
CA PHE A 434 -1.54 -24.78 45.63
C PHE A 434 -2.95 -24.77 46.22
N ASN A 435 -3.99 -24.89 45.39
CA ASN A 435 -5.31 -25.45 45.71
C ASN A 435 -6.30 -25.19 44.56
N THR A 436 -6.21 -26.00 43.49
CA THR A 436 -7.32 -26.61 42.70
C THR A 436 -6.83 -27.11 41.34
N ILE A 437 -5.80 -27.95 41.36
CA ILE A 437 -5.53 -28.92 40.28
C ILE A 437 -5.41 -30.28 40.97
N SER A 438 -6.53 -30.86 41.43
CA SER A 438 -6.50 -32.21 42.02
C SER A 438 -7.74 -33.06 41.72
N ALA A 439 -8.47 -32.79 40.63
CA ALA A 439 -9.52 -33.71 40.20
C ALA A 439 -9.67 -33.81 38.68
N VAL A 440 -9.50 -32.71 37.93
CA VAL A 440 -9.74 -32.72 36.48
C VAL A 440 -8.51 -33.16 35.68
N ASP A 441 -7.30 -32.93 36.20
CA ASP A 441 -6.05 -33.28 35.50
C ASP A 441 -5.55 -34.69 35.80
N GLU A 442 -5.85 -35.28 36.96
CA GLU A 442 -5.34 -36.62 37.29
C GLU A 442 -6.04 -37.69 36.44
N ASP A 443 -7.34 -37.53 36.17
CA ASP A 443 -8.08 -38.41 35.26
C ASP A 443 -7.68 -38.19 33.80
N ARG A 444 -7.41 -36.94 33.38
CA ARG A 444 -6.92 -36.66 32.02
C ARG A 444 -5.50 -37.16 31.79
N ILE A 445 -4.61 -37.00 32.77
CA ILE A 445 -3.25 -37.53 32.74
C ILE A 445 -3.27 -39.05 32.82
N LYS A 446 -4.13 -39.68 33.64
CA LYS A 446 -4.30 -41.14 33.65
C LYS A 446 -4.87 -41.64 32.32
N ILE A 447 -5.86 -40.97 31.72
CA ILE A 447 -6.39 -41.31 30.39
C ILE A 447 -5.33 -41.13 29.30
N PHE A 448 -4.55 -40.04 29.38
CA PHE A 448 -3.45 -39.75 28.45
C PHE A 448 -2.33 -40.79 28.58
N LEU A 449 -1.88 -41.11 29.79
CA LEU A 449 -0.84 -42.12 30.03
C LEU A 449 -1.32 -43.54 29.69
N LYS A 450 -2.61 -43.85 29.84
CA LYS A 450 -3.19 -45.13 29.41
C LYS A 450 -3.29 -45.22 27.88
N LYS A 451 -3.65 -44.13 27.21
CA LYS A 451 -3.60 -44.01 25.74
C LYS A 451 -2.17 -44.04 25.20
N LEU A 452 -1.24 -43.40 25.89
CA LEU A 452 0.18 -43.37 25.55
C LEU A 452 0.82 -44.75 25.74
N SER A 453 0.49 -45.45 26.82
CA SER A 453 0.89 -46.85 27.05
C SER A 453 0.34 -47.80 25.99
N PHE A 454 -0.91 -47.61 25.55
CA PHE A 454 -1.51 -48.39 24.47
C PHE A 454 -0.85 -48.08 23.11
N LEU A 455 -0.54 -46.81 22.83
CA LEU A 455 0.15 -46.38 21.60
C LEU A 455 1.61 -46.84 21.53
N LEU A 456 2.32 -46.83 22.67
CA LEU A 456 3.72 -47.27 22.77
C LEU A 456 3.90 -48.79 22.66
N GLN A 457 2.84 -49.58 22.89
CA GLN A 457 2.90 -51.02 22.73
C GLN A 457 2.75 -51.48 21.28
N HIS A 458 2.22 -50.67 20.35
CA HIS A 458 1.82 -51.15 19.02
C HIS A 458 2.36 -50.37 17.81
N ASN A 459 3.01 -49.21 17.97
CA ASN A 459 3.52 -48.42 16.82
C ASN A 459 5.02 -48.08 16.92
N SER A 460 5.69 -48.00 15.77
CA SER A 460 7.11 -47.61 15.67
C SER A 460 7.31 -46.10 15.88
N MET A 461 8.50 -45.73 16.37
CA MET A 461 8.90 -44.37 16.78
C MET A 461 8.64 -43.25 15.75
N GLU A 462 8.61 -43.57 14.46
CA GLU A 462 8.41 -42.60 13.36
C GLU A 462 6.97 -42.08 13.29
N GLU A 463 5.96 -42.94 13.51
CA GLU A 463 4.54 -42.52 13.48
C GLU A 463 4.19 -41.63 14.67
N LEU A 464 4.87 -41.82 15.80
CA LEU A 464 4.70 -41.02 17.02
C LEU A 464 5.21 -39.58 16.82
N PHE A 465 6.31 -39.41 16.09
CA PHE A 465 6.93 -38.11 15.83
C PHE A 465 6.06 -37.21 14.93
N ILE A 466 5.39 -37.82 13.95
CA ILE A 466 4.49 -37.11 13.02
C ILE A 466 3.24 -36.60 13.76
N ARG A 467 2.65 -37.42 14.64
CA ARG A 467 1.43 -37.04 15.36
C ARG A 467 1.65 -36.00 16.46
N VAL A 468 2.76 -36.06 17.19
CA VAL A 468 3.11 -35.04 18.20
C VAL A 468 3.31 -33.66 17.56
N ASN A 469 3.96 -33.61 16.40
CA ASN A 469 4.13 -32.34 15.66
C ASN A 469 2.81 -31.78 15.11
N SER A 470 1.83 -32.65 14.79
CA SER A 470 0.53 -32.18 14.29
C SER A 470 -0.33 -31.48 15.35
N HIS A 471 -0.16 -31.82 16.64
CA HIS A 471 -0.89 -31.17 17.74
C HIS A 471 -0.19 -29.93 18.32
N LEU A 472 1.12 -29.76 18.10
CA LEU A 472 1.84 -28.55 18.48
C LEU A 472 1.56 -27.35 17.55
N ARG A 473 0.84 -27.53 16.44
CA ARG A 473 0.47 -26.46 15.50
C ARG A 473 -0.91 -25.84 15.74
N VAL A 474 -1.65 -26.22 16.81
CA VAL A 474 -3.00 -25.67 17.09
C VAL A 474 -3.13 -25.08 18.51
N ILE A 475 -2.05 -24.59 19.12
CA ILE A 475 -2.16 -23.71 20.31
C ILE A 475 -1.26 -22.49 20.13
#